data_AF-A0A1V4UWN3-F1
#
_entry.id   AF-A0A1V4UWN3-F1
#
_cell.length_a   1.000
_cell.length_b   1.000
_cell.length_c   1.000
_cell.angle_alpha   90.00
_cell.angle_beta   90.00
_cell.angle_gamma   90.00
#
_symmetry.space_group_name_H-M   'P 1'
#
loop_
_entity.id
_entity.type
_entity.pdbx_description
1 polymer ?
#
loop_
_entity_poly.entity_id
_entity_poly.type
_entity_poly.pdbx_seq_one_letter_code
_entity_poly.pdbx_strand_id
1 'polypeptide(L)'
;MNYDCITFKPFYKNNHDAEAHRLQELEEARGQLLRVFEAEGQTVAAFSWGAISLPGELREELEPLVGHEIGALRLDGKIHVRRLDS
;
A
#
# COMPACT_ATOMS: atom_id res chain seq x y z
N MET A 1 -20.65 24.98 14.38
CA MET A 1 -20.45 24.67 12.94
C MET A 1 -20.10 23.19 12.84
N ASN A 2 -21.03 22.37 12.35
CA ASN A 2 -20.76 20.95 12.07
C ASN A 2 -19.94 20.90 10.79
N TYR A 3 -18.64 20.64 10.90
CA TYR A 3 -17.82 20.37 9.73
C TYR A 3 -18.32 19.06 9.15
N ASP A 4 -18.94 19.18 7.98
CA ASP A 4 -19.23 18.09 7.06
C ASP A 4 -17.89 17.44 6.72
N CYS A 5 -17.51 16.45 7.54
CA CYS A 5 -16.36 15.61 7.27
C CYS A 5 -16.77 14.81 6.04
N ILE A 6 -16.26 15.25 4.89
CA ILE A 6 -16.35 14.58 3.59
C ILE A 6 -16.01 13.12 3.85
N THR A 7 -17.06 12.32 4.01
CA THR A 7 -16.96 10.92 4.33
C THR A 7 -16.42 10.28 3.07
N PHE A 8 -15.10 10.13 3.05
CA PHE A 8 -14.36 9.48 1.99
C PHE A 8 -14.94 8.07 1.88
N LYS A 9 -15.84 7.87 0.92
CA LYS A 9 -16.45 6.57 0.64
C LYS A 9 -15.29 5.65 0.26
N PRO A 10 -14.91 4.67 1.10
CA PRO A 10 -13.92 3.72 0.67
C PRO A 10 -14.56 2.98 -0.51
N PHE A 11 -13.90 2.97 -1.66
CA PHE A 11 -14.19 2.01 -2.72
C PHE A 11 -13.76 0.61 -2.27
N TYR A 12 -14.27 0.15 -1.12
CA TYR A 12 -14.04 -1.18 -0.55
C TYR A 12 -15.40 -1.76 -0.19
N LYS A 13 -16.07 -2.27 -1.21
CA LYS A 13 -17.17 -3.21 -1.02
C LYS A 13 -16.51 -4.49 -0.51
N ASN A 14 -16.80 -4.85 0.75
CA ASN A 14 -16.26 -5.97 1.53
C ASN A 14 -14.84 -5.78 2.10
N ASN A 15 -14.76 -5.14 3.26
CA ASN A 15 -14.42 -5.84 4.51
C ASN A 15 -14.14 -4.77 5.58
N HIS A 16 -14.92 -4.82 6.66
CA HIS A 16 -14.62 -4.12 7.92
C HIS A 16 -13.31 -4.67 8.57
N ASP A 17 -12.66 -5.61 7.89
CA ASP A 17 -11.53 -6.47 8.23
C ASP A 17 -10.61 -6.57 6.98
N ALA A 18 -10.40 -5.45 6.28
CA ALA A 18 -9.53 -5.41 5.11
C ALA A 18 -8.07 -5.47 5.59
N GLU A 19 -7.65 -6.63 6.07
CA GLU A 19 -6.26 -6.97 6.33
C GLU A 19 -5.47 -6.61 5.07
N ALA A 20 -4.64 -5.58 5.15
CA ALA A 20 -3.83 -5.18 4.01
C ALA A 20 -2.99 -6.39 3.57
N HIS A 21 -3.13 -6.77 2.30
CA HIS A 21 -2.67 -8.05 1.77
C HIS A 21 -1.18 -8.24 2.03
N ARG A 22 -0.80 -9.36 2.66
CA ARG A 22 0.60 -9.69 2.87
C ARG A 22 1.14 -10.41 1.65
N LEU A 23 2.13 -9.81 0.99
CA LEU A 23 2.81 -10.42 -0.15
C LEU A 23 3.36 -11.80 0.22
N GLN A 24 3.02 -12.81 -0.58
CA GLN A 24 3.62 -14.14 -0.49
C GLN A 24 4.98 -14.19 -1.21
N GLU A 25 5.77 -15.24 -0.98
CA GLU A 25 7.04 -15.42 -1.69
C GLU A 25 6.80 -15.57 -3.20
N LEU A 26 7.59 -14.86 -4.02
CA LEU A 26 7.44 -14.72 -5.47
C LEU A 26 6.21 -13.93 -5.94
N GLU A 27 5.50 -13.26 -5.01
CA GLU A 27 4.36 -12.43 -5.34
C GLU A 27 4.77 -10.97 -5.59
N GLU A 28 4.28 -10.39 -6.69
CA GLU A 28 4.48 -8.99 -7.05
C GLU A 28 3.16 -8.22 -6.97
N ALA A 29 3.12 -7.18 -6.13
CA ALA A 29 2.09 -6.16 -6.16
C ALA A 29 2.53 -5.00 -7.06
N ARG A 30 1.92 -4.91 -8.25
CA ARG A 30 2.15 -3.83 -9.20
C ARG A 30 0.95 -2.88 -9.23
N GLY A 31 1.19 -1.58 -9.17
CA GLY A 31 0.16 -0.58 -9.42
C GLY A 31 0.57 0.83 -9.04
N GLN A 32 -0.36 1.78 -9.25
CA GLN A 32 -0.17 3.15 -8.81
C GLN A 32 -0.27 3.24 -7.29
N LEU A 33 0.80 3.70 -6.64
CA LEU A 33 0.81 3.97 -5.22
C LEU A 33 0.04 5.26 -4.95
N LEU A 34 -1.10 5.14 -4.27
CA LEU A 34 -1.95 6.27 -3.94
C LEU A 34 -1.59 6.90 -2.61
N ARG A 35 -1.22 6.08 -1.62
CA ARG A 35 -0.87 6.53 -0.26
C ARG A 35 -0.06 5.49 0.48
N VAL A 36 0.75 5.93 1.43
CA VAL A 36 1.45 5.08 2.40
C VAL A 36 1.09 5.58 3.79
N PHE A 37 0.80 4.67 4.71
CA PHE A 37 0.56 4.99 6.11
C PHE A 37 0.98 3.84 7.01
N GLU A 38 1.23 4.13 8.28
CA GLU A 38 1.57 3.10 9.26
C GLU A 38 0.31 2.64 10.00
N ALA A 39 0.15 1.33 10.14
CA ALA A 39 -0.89 0.70 10.94
C ALA A 39 -0.29 -0.49 11.72
N GLU A 40 -0.49 -0.51 13.04
CA GLU A 40 -0.02 -1.61 13.91
C GLU A 40 1.49 -1.92 13.79
N GLY A 41 2.31 -0.89 13.54
CA GLY A 41 3.75 -1.04 13.35
C GLY A 41 4.16 -1.65 12.01
N GLN A 42 3.22 -1.76 11.07
CA GLN A 42 3.44 -2.16 9.69
C GLN A 42 3.19 -0.98 8.75
N THR A 43 3.91 -0.95 7.64
CA THR A 43 3.71 0.00 6.56
C THR A 43 2.62 -0.51 5.63
N VAL A 44 1.50 0.20 5.54
CA VAL A 44 0.43 -0.10 4.60
C VAL A 44 0.59 0.77 3.36
N ALA A 45 0.84 0.14 2.22
CA ALA A 45 0.89 0.78 0.92
C ALA A 45 -0.46 0.59 0.22
N ALA A 46 -1.16 1.69 -0.01
CA ALA A 46 -2.45 1.72 -0.69
C ALA A 46 -2.27 1.97 -2.19
N PHE A 47 -2.76 1.04 -2.98
CA PHE A 47 -2.77 1.03 -4.43
C PHE A 47 -4.16 1.35 -4.99
N SER A 48 -4.24 1.59 -6.30
CA SER A 48 -5.52 1.80 -7.00
C SER A 48 -6.48 0.61 -6.95
N TRP A 49 -5.95 -0.60 -6.77
CA TRP A 49 -6.73 -1.85 -6.73
C TRP A 49 -6.88 -2.46 -5.34
N GLY A 50 -6.12 -2.00 -4.34
CA GLY A 50 -6.06 -2.64 -3.03
C GLY A 50 -5.02 -2.02 -2.11
N ALA A 51 -4.71 -2.67 -0.99
CA ALA A 51 -3.63 -2.25 -0.10
C ALA A 51 -2.81 -3.47 0.33
N ILE A 52 -1.51 -3.28 0.52
CA ILE A 52 -0.59 -4.32 0.96
C ILE A 52 0.10 -3.92 2.27
N SER A 53 0.34 -4.91 3.13
CA SER A 53 1.09 -4.74 4.37
C SER A 53 2.56 -5.09 4.15
N LEU A 54 3.43 -4.17 4.52
CA LEU A 54 4.87 -4.24 4.37
C LEU A 54 5.56 -3.94 5.71
N PRO A 55 6.80 -4.40 5.93
CA PRO A 55 7.54 -4.07 7.13
C PRO A 55 7.77 -2.55 7.25
N GLY A 56 7.79 -2.06 8.50
CA GLY A 56 7.91 -0.64 8.85
C GLY A 56 9.08 0.08 8.18
N GLU A 57 10.20 -0.61 8.02
CA GLU A 57 11.44 -0.10 7.40
C GLU A 57 11.27 0.39 5.95
N LEU A 58 10.28 -0.12 5.22
CA LEU A 58 10.04 0.26 3.81
C LEU A 58 9.25 1.56 3.66
N ARG A 59 8.75 2.12 4.77
CA ARG A 59 8.00 3.37 4.74
C ARG A 59 8.80 4.49 4.07
N GLU A 60 10.05 4.66 4.49
CA GLU A 60 10.93 5.73 3.98
C GLU A 60 11.22 5.57 2.48
N GLU A 61 11.23 4.33 1.97
CA GLU A 61 11.41 4.05 0.54
C GLU A 61 10.12 4.26 -0.27
N LEU A 62 8.94 4.04 0.35
CA LEU A 62 7.64 4.14 -0.32
C LEU A 62 7.06 5.56 -0.31
N GLU A 63 7.31 6.36 0.74
CA GLU A 63 6.86 7.76 0.83
C GLU A 63 7.23 8.60 -0.41
N PRO A 64 8.47 8.60 -0.93
CA PRO A 64 8.82 9.36 -2.13
C PRO A 64 8.22 8.77 -3.43
N LEU A 65 7.72 7.53 -3.38
CA LEU A 65 7.11 6.87 -4.53
C LEU A 65 5.60 7.09 -4.62
N VAL A 66 4.99 7.77 -3.64
CA VAL A 66 3.56 8.09 -3.65
C VAL A 66 3.23 8.92 -4.89
N GLY A 67 2.22 8.49 -5.65
CA GLY A 67 1.82 9.08 -6.92
C GLY A 67 2.45 8.42 -8.15
N HIS A 68 3.47 7.57 -7.97
CA HIS A 68 4.10 6.83 -9.05
C HIS A 68 3.55 5.40 -9.18
N GLU A 69 3.69 4.81 -10.37
CA GLU A 69 3.48 3.38 -10.53
C GLU A 69 4.71 2.64 -9.99
N ILE A 70 4.47 1.68 -9.09
CA ILE A 70 5.52 0.88 -8.47
C ILE A 70 5.18 -0.60 -8.57
N GLY A 71 6.21 -1.43 -8.50
CA GLY A 71 6.12 -2.88 -8.28
C GLY A 71 6.81 -3.23 -6.98
N ALA A 72 6.10 -3.90 -6.07
CA ALA A 72 6.64 -4.47 -4.84
C ALA A 72 6.64 -5.99 -4.98
N LEU A 73 7.82 -6.58 -5.16
CA LEU A 73 8.03 -8.02 -5.28
C LEU A 73 8.60 -8.57 -3.98
N ARG A 74 8.01 -9.62 -3.43
CA ARG A 74 8.64 -10.37 -2.34
C ARG A 74 9.51 -11.49 -2.90
N LEU A 75 10.81 -11.42 -2.65
CA LEU A 75 11.81 -12.37 -3.11
C LEU A 75 12.81 -12.66 -1.97
N ASP A 76 13.12 -13.93 -1.73
CA ASP A 76 14.11 -14.35 -0.72
C ASP A 76 13.83 -13.79 0.69
N GLY A 77 12.55 -13.78 1.08
CA GLY A 77 12.11 -13.19 2.35
C GLY A 77 12.20 -11.66 2.45
N LYS A 78 12.67 -10.97 1.41
CA LYS A 78 12.77 -9.50 1.34
C LYS A 78 11.75 -8.92 0.39
N ILE A 79 11.36 -7.66 0.62
CA ILE A 79 10.52 -6.92 -0.31
C ILE A 79 11.42 -6.03 -1.15
N HIS A 80 11.31 -6.17 -2.46
CA HIS A 80 11.95 -5.31 -3.44
C HIS A 80 10.90 -4.38 -4.03
N VAL A 81 11.01 -3.10 -3.69
CA VAL A 81 10.18 -2.06 -4.29
C VAL A 81 10.95 -1.46 -5.45
N ARG A 82 10.31 -1.34 -6.62
CA ARG A 82 10.85 -0.64 -7.77
C ARG A 82 9.83 0.31 -8.34
N ARG A 83 10.29 1.47 -8.81
CA ARG A 83 9.46 2.37 -9.60
C ARG A 83 9.33 1.81 -11.01
N LEU A 84 8.11 1.82 -11.53
CA LEU A 84 7.78 1.50 -12.90
C LEU A 84 7.53 2.85 -13.59
N ASP A 85 8.59 3.51 -14.07
CA ASP A 85 8.41 4.60 -15.04
C ASP A 85 7.78 3.99 -16.30
N SER A 86 6.55 4.43 -16.63
CA SER A 86 5.99 4.28 -17.97
C SER A 86 6.49 5.38 -18.88
#